data_AF-A0A2V9KYN3-F1
#
_entry.id   AF-A0A2V9KYN3-F1
#
_cell.length_a   1.000
_cell.length_b   1.000
_cell.length_c   1.000
_cell.angle_alpha   90.00
_cell.angle_beta   90.00
_cell.angle_gamma   90.00
#
_symmetry.space_group_name_H-M   'P 1'
#
loop_
_entity.id
_entity.type
_entity.pdbx_description
1 polymer ?
#
loop_
_entity_poly.entity_id
_entity_poly.type
_entity_poly.pdbx_seq_one_letter_code
_entity_poly.pdbx_strand_id
1 'polypeptide(L)'
;TQVLQNLPPQAVAGGHVLLWPARGDASRTPLFMRPAGDFLMGFGILPAVPKHLVDEALPSLNQASNASTMMGGKRYLSGWIAFDAAQWKAHYGDLWPAVVALKKKFDPKGVLNPGFVKYE
;
A
#
# COMPACT_ATOMS: atom_id res chain seq x y z
N THR A 1 -25.62 9.15 21.14
CA THR A 1 -25.03 10.48 20.89
C THR A 1 -24.07 10.95 21.99
N GLN A 2 -24.15 10.43 23.23
CA GLN A 2 -23.25 10.80 24.35
C GLN A 2 -21.80 10.31 24.23
N VAL A 3 -21.53 9.17 23.58
CA VAL A 3 -20.16 8.60 23.50
C VAL A 3 -19.21 9.46 22.65
N LEU A 4 -19.72 10.08 21.58
CA LEU A 4 -18.92 10.93 20.69
C LEU A 4 -18.58 12.29 21.30
N GLN A 5 -19.34 12.75 22.30
CA GLN A 5 -19.13 14.04 22.96
C GLN A 5 -17.98 14.01 23.98
N ASN A 6 -17.56 12.82 24.42
CA ASN A 6 -16.49 12.63 25.40
C ASN A 6 -15.14 12.30 24.75
N LEU A 7 -15.07 12.35 23.42
CA LEU A 7 -13.83 12.09 22.68
C LEU A 7 -13.07 13.41 22.50
N PRO A 8 -11.76 13.46 22.81
CA PRO A 8 -10.96 14.67 22.63
C PRO A 8 -10.98 15.09 21.15
N PRO A 9 -10.80 16.38 20.80
CA PRO A 9 -10.87 16.86 19.42
C PRO A 9 -9.98 16.09 18.43
N GLN A 10 -8.89 15.47 18.91
CA GLN A 10 -8.00 14.63 18.09
C GLN A 10 -8.64 13.30 17.68
N ALA A 11 -9.66 12.82 18.39
CA ALA A 11 -10.49 11.68 18.00
C ALA A 11 -11.65 12.10 17.07
N VAL A 12 -11.79 13.40 16.80
CA VAL A 12 -12.79 14.00 15.88
C VAL A 12 -12.16 14.46 14.56
N ALA A 13 -10.84 14.70 14.52
CA ALA A 13 -10.09 14.72 13.27
C ALA A 13 -9.93 13.27 12.78
N GLY A 14 -10.82 12.85 11.88
CA GLY A 14 -10.98 11.44 11.49
C GLY A 14 -9.70 10.73 11.06
N GLY A 15 -9.72 9.40 11.11
CA GLY A 15 -8.67 8.55 10.59
C GLY A 15 -8.53 7.24 11.38
N HIS A 16 -8.02 6.20 10.72
CA HIS A 16 -7.89 4.88 11.32
C HIS A 16 -6.52 4.28 11.02
N VAL A 17 -5.92 3.66 12.04
CA VAL A 17 -4.88 2.64 11.83
C VAL A 17 -5.56 1.30 11.97
N LEU A 18 -5.56 0.54 10.88
CA LEU A 18 -6.18 -0.77 10.83
C LEU A 18 -5.10 -1.83 10.94
N LEU A 19 -5.34 -2.85 11.76
CA LEU A 19 -4.46 -4.00 11.95
C LEU A 19 -5.28 -5.26 11.68
N TRP A 20 -4.76 -6.11 10.80
CA TRP A 20 -5.44 -7.32 10.36
C TRP A 20 -4.48 -8.51 10.41
N PRO A 21 -4.54 -9.31 11.49
CA PRO A 21 -3.79 -10.55 11.53
C PRO A 21 -4.32 -11.51 10.46
N ALA A 22 -3.43 -12.18 9.76
CA ALA A 22 -3.76 -13.16 8.74
C ALA A 22 -2.79 -14.33 8.80
N ARG A 23 -3.24 -15.47 8.30
CA ARG A 23 -2.34 -16.59 8.01
C ARG A 23 -1.56 -16.29 6.73
N GLY A 24 -0.32 -16.75 6.64
CA GLY A 24 0.52 -16.59 5.46
C GLY A 24 -0.10 -17.20 4.21
N ASP A 25 -0.85 -18.28 4.36
CA ASP A 25 -1.55 -18.99 3.29
C ASP A 25 -2.98 -18.49 3.01
N ALA A 26 -3.41 -17.38 3.63
CA ALA A 26 -4.76 -16.84 3.47
C ALA A 26 -5.10 -16.41 2.02
N SER A 27 -4.10 -16.21 1.17
CA SER A 27 -4.29 -15.92 -0.26
C SER A 27 -3.36 -16.78 -1.11
N ARG A 28 -3.90 -17.31 -2.21
CA ARG A 28 -3.19 -18.04 -3.26
C ARG A 28 -3.22 -17.31 -4.60
N THR A 29 -3.72 -16.07 -4.62
CA THR A 29 -3.84 -15.27 -5.84
C THR A 29 -2.46 -14.99 -6.43
N PRO A 30 -2.20 -15.34 -7.70
CA PRO A 30 -0.93 -15.02 -8.35
C PRO A 30 -0.62 -13.52 -8.28
N LEU A 31 0.65 -13.18 -8.09
CA LEU A 31 1.15 -11.79 -8.02
C LEU A 31 0.61 -10.95 -6.85
N PHE A 32 -0.15 -11.54 -5.92
CA PHE A 32 -0.45 -10.92 -4.65
C PHE A 32 0.75 -11.04 -3.72
N MET A 33 1.60 -10.01 -3.71
CA MET A 33 2.84 -10.02 -2.95
C MET A 33 2.58 -9.91 -1.45
N ARG A 34 3.22 -10.79 -0.68
CA ARG A 34 3.18 -10.81 0.79
C ARG A 34 4.56 -11.12 1.35
N PRO A 35 4.88 -10.70 2.58
CA PRO A 35 6.07 -11.19 3.27
C PRO A 35 6.01 -12.72 3.47
N ALA A 36 7.17 -13.34 3.63
CA ALA A 36 7.26 -14.73 4.05
C ALA A 36 6.82 -14.90 5.51
N GLY A 37 6.41 -16.10 5.89
CA GLY A 37 5.98 -16.44 7.25
C GLY A 37 4.55 -16.97 7.34
N ASP A 38 4.27 -17.69 8.42
CA ASP A 38 2.98 -18.35 8.67
C ASP A 38 1.93 -17.42 9.25
N PHE A 39 2.38 -16.36 9.93
CA PHE A 39 1.54 -15.34 10.53
C PHE A 39 1.98 -13.98 9.99
N LEU A 40 1.04 -13.27 9.39
CA LEU A 40 1.25 -11.97 8.80
C LEU A 40 0.36 -10.96 9.53
N MET A 41 0.80 -9.70 9.53
CA MET A 41 -0.01 -8.57 9.96
C MET A 41 -0.15 -7.62 8.77
N GLY A 42 -1.34 -7.55 8.21
CA GLY A 42 -1.71 -6.45 7.33
C GLY A 42 -1.95 -5.21 8.18
N PHE A 43 -1.53 -4.04 7.72
CA PHE A 43 -1.93 -2.80 8.34
C PHE A 43 -2.14 -1.69 7.31
N GLY A 44 -2.97 -0.72 7.67
CA GLY A 44 -3.23 0.47 6.87
C GLY A 44 -3.27 1.70 7.76
N ILE A 45 -2.69 2.80 7.28
CA ILE A 45 -2.80 4.12 7.90
C ILE A 45 -3.74 4.94 7.00
N LEU A 46 -4.95 5.23 7.50
CA LEU A 46 -6.02 5.91 6.77
C LEU A 46 -6.37 7.21 7.48
N PRO A 47 -5.52 8.25 7.42
CA PRO A 47 -5.79 9.52 8.09
C PRO A 47 -6.87 10.31 7.34
N ALA A 48 -7.72 11.06 8.04
CA ALA A 48 -8.52 12.12 7.41
C ALA A 48 -7.67 13.39 7.37
N VAL A 49 -7.11 13.68 6.19
CA VAL A 49 -6.24 14.83 5.96
C VAL A 49 -7.04 15.94 5.28
N PRO A 50 -7.22 17.12 5.90
CA PRO A 50 -7.74 18.29 5.20
C PRO A 50 -6.93 18.60 3.94
N LYS A 51 -7.59 18.96 2.84
CA LYS A 51 -6.94 19.13 1.52
C LYS A 51 -5.70 20.04 1.56
N HIS A 52 -5.73 21.11 2.36
CA HIS A 52 -4.62 22.06 2.49
C HIS A 52 -3.40 21.51 3.25
N LEU A 53 -3.54 20.39 3.95
CA LEU A 53 -2.45 19.72 4.69
C LEU A 53 -1.91 18.47 3.97
N VAL A 54 -2.40 18.17 2.75
CA VAL A 54 -1.99 16.97 2.02
C VAL A 54 -0.49 16.97 1.73
N ASP A 55 0.05 18.10 1.29
CA ASP A 55 1.47 18.22 0.95
C ASP A 55 2.37 18.09 2.19
N GLU A 56 1.86 18.41 3.38
CA GLU A 56 2.55 18.22 4.66
C GLU A 56 2.44 16.78 5.18
N ALA A 57 1.29 16.13 4.97
CA ALA A 57 1.04 14.78 5.46
C ALA A 57 1.70 13.68 4.61
N LEU A 58 1.76 13.88 3.29
CA LEU A 58 2.28 12.88 2.35
C LEU A 58 3.73 12.46 2.63
N PRO A 59 4.69 13.35 2.95
CA PRO A 59 6.05 12.94 3.31
C PRO A 59 6.10 11.97 4.49
N SER A 60 5.32 12.22 5.55
CA SER A 60 5.26 11.35 6.73
C SER A 60 4.66 9.97 6.40
N LEU A 61 3.62 9.94 5.56
CA LEU A 61 3.04 8.68 5.08
C LEU A 61 4.00 7.90 4.17
N ASN A 62 4.79 8.60 3.36
CA ASN A 62 5.86 7.99 2.56
C ASN A 62 6.94 7.38 3.46
N GLN A 63 7.36 8.07 4.52
CA GLN A 63 8.34 7.54 5.48
C GLN A 63 7.84 6.26 6.15
N ALA A 64 6.57 6.23 6.58
CA ALA A 64 5.97 5.01 7.14
C ALA A 64 5.95 3.85 6.11
N SER A 65 5.63 4.14 4.85
CA SER A 65 5.70 3.16 3.76
C SER A 65 7.12 2.64 3.56
N ASN A 66 8.13 3.50 3.57
CA ASN A 66 9.54 3.14 3.39
C ASN A 66 10.07 2.31 4.57
N ALA A 67 9.72 2.69 5.80
CA ALA A 67 10.08 1.90 6.97
C ALA A 67 9.48 0.48 6.90
N SER A 68 8.23 0.36 6.47
CA SER A 68 7.58 -0.94 6.27
C SER A 68 8.32 -1.80 5.25
N THR A 69 8.70 -1.25 4.09
CA THR A 69 9.43 -1.99 3.06
C THR A 69 10.84 -2.38 3.47
N MET A 70 11.54 -1.51 4.21
CA MET A 70 12.86 -1.82 4.78
C MET A 70 12.81 -3.01 5.73
N MET A 71 11.69 -3.21 6.43
CA MET A 71 11.46 -4.35 7.32
C MET A 71 10.95 -5.60 6.58
N GLY A 72 10.97 -5.62 5.25
CA GLY A 72 10.50 -6.76 4.43
C GLY A 72 8.98 -6.75 4.17
N GLY A 73 8.28 -5.68 4.56
CA GLY A 73 6.88 -5.47 4.25
C GLY A 73 6.62 -5.44 2.75
N LYS A 74 5.43 -5.91 2.35
CA LYS A 74 4.95 -5.82 0.97
C LYS A 74 3.76 -4.86 0.90
N ARG A 75 3.71 -4.09 -0.17
CA ARG A 75 2.68 -3.09 -0.42
C ARG A 75 1.36 -3.74 -0.81
N TYR A 76 0.28 -3.34 -0.13
CA TYR A 76 -1.07 -3.59 -0.62
C TYR A 76 -1.36 -2.62 -1.78
N LEU A 77 -1.89 -3.12 -2.89
CA LEU A 77 -1.98 -2.36 -4.15
C LEU A 77 -2.98 -1.20 -4.12
N SER A 78 -3.77 -1.08 -3.05
CA SER A 78 -4.65 0.08 -2.84
C SER A 78 -3.97 1.13 -1.95
N GLY A 79 -4.03 2.40 -2.34
CA GLY A 79 -3.56 3.52 -1.53
C GLY A 79 -3.03 4.68 -2.36
N TRP A 80 -2.60 5.74 -1.67
CA TRP A 80 -2.13 6.99 -2.31
C TRP A 80 -0.61 7.08 -2.45
N ILE A 81 0.16 6.32 -1.66
CA ILE A 81 1.62 6.36 -1.77
C ILE A 81 2.07 5.67 -3.06
N ALA A 82 2.87 6.35 -3.87
CA ALA A 82 3.39 5.80 -5.12
C ALA A 82 4.73 5.12 -4.90
N PHE A 83 4.95 4.00 -5.60
CA PHE A 83 6.29 3.46 -5.80
C PHE A 83 6.86 3.99 -7.11
N ASP A 84 8.16 4.26 -7.10
CA ASP A 84 8.91 4.40 -8.35
C ASP A 84 9.12 3.02 -9.04
N ALA A 85 9.71 3.03 -10.23
CA ALA A 85 9.93 1.81 -10.99
C ALA A 85 10.89 0.83 -10.29
N ALA A 86 11.93 1.33 -9.61
CA ALA A 86 12.88 0.50 -8.89
C ALA A 86 12.22 -0.19 -7.69
N GLN A 87 11.37 0.53 -6.96
CA GLN A 87 10.57 0.01 -5.86
C GLN A 87 9.55 -1.03 -6.35
N TRP A 88 8.91 -0.83 -7.50
CA TRP A 88 8.02 -1.84 -8.09
C TRP A 88 8.77 -3.10 -8.50
N LYS A 89 9.91 -2.96 -9.17
CA LYS A 89 10.77 -4.10 -9.52
C LYS A 89 11.22 -4.86 -8.27
N ALA A 90 11.65 -4.16 -7.23
CA ALA A 90 12.04 -4.77 -5.95
C ALA A 90 10.85 -5.42 -5.22
N HIS A 91 9.65 -4.84 -5.31
CA HIS A 91 8.44 -5.37 -4.71
C HIS A 91 8.10 -6.75 -5.25
N TYR A 92 8.10 -6.91 -6.58
CA TYR A 92 7.82 -8.17 -7.27
C TYR A 92 9.01 -9.14 -7.31
N GLY A 93 10.25 -8.63 -7.21
CA GLY A 93 11.46 -9.44 -7.21
C GLY A 93 11.56 -10.31 -8.47
N ASP A 94 11.79 -11.61 -8.27
CA ASP A 94 11.95 -12.59 -9.36
C ASP A 94 10.71 -12.72 -10.27
N LEU A 95 9.54 -12.28 -9.80
CA LEU A 95 8.31 -12.28 -10.59
C LEU A 95 8.20 -11.07 -11.53
N TRP A 96 9.08 -10.07 -11.41
CA TRP A 96 9.03 -8.85 -12.22
C TRP A 96 9.03 -9.11 -13.75
N PRO A 97 9.87 -10.01 -14.31
CA PRO A 97 9.80 -10.31 -15.73
C PRO A 97 8.44 -10.84 -16.18
N ALA A 98 7.77 -11.65 -15.35
CA ALA A 98 6.43 -12.15 -15.63
C ALA A 98 5.39 -11.02 -15.59
N VAL A 99 5.47 -10.11 -14.61
CA VAL A 99 4.60 -8.92 -14.52
C VAL A 99 4.70 -8.07 -15.79
N VAL A 100 5.92 -7.77 -16.25
CA VAL A 100 6.16 -7.00 -17.48
C VAL A 100 5.63 -7.74 -18.71
N ALA A 101 5.86 -9.05 -18.82
CA ALA A 101 5.35 -9.86 -19.92
C ALA A 101 3.81 -9.86 -19.98
N LEU A 102 3.15 -9.97 -18.82
CA LEU A 102 1.69 -9.91 -18.71
C LEU A 102 1.16 -8.52 -19.10
N LYS A 103 1.80 -7.44 -18.66
CA LYS A 103 1.44 -6.07 -19.08
C LYS A 103 1.53 -5.92 -20.60
N LYS A 104 2.62 -6.38 -21.23
CA LYS A 104 2.78 -6.35 -22.69
C LYS A 104 1.74 -7.20 -23.42
N LYS A 105 1.37 -8.36 -22.88
CA LYS A 105 0.38 -9.25 -23.49
C LYS A 105 -1.04 -8.70 -23.41
N PHE A 106 -1.44 -8.20 -22.25
CA PHE A 106 -2.84 -7.88 -21.95
C PHE A 106 -3.16 -6.38 -22.03
N ASP A 107 -2.16 -5.51 -21.92
CA ASP A 107 -2.33 -4.07 -22.13
C ASP A 107 -1.08 -3.45 -22.81
N PRO A 108 -0.80 -3.84 -24.07
CA PRO A 108 0.36 -3.38 -24.83
C PRO A 108 0.37 -1.86 -25.07
N LYS A 109 -0.80 -1.22 -24.99
CA LYS A 109 -0.96 0.23 -25.20
C LYS A 109 -0.93 1.03 -23.89
N GLY A 110 -0.82 0.36 -22.74
CA GLY A 110 -0.75 1.03 -21.43
C GLY A 110 -2.03 1.78 -21.04
N VAL A 111 -3.19 1.36 -21.53
CA VAL A 111 -4.48 2.04 -21.31
C VAL A 111 -5.03 1.78 -19.90
N LEU A 112 -4.76 0.59 -19.35
CA LEU A 112 -5.33 0.16 -18.07
C LEU A 112 -4.48 0.66 -16.90
N ASN A 113 -5.09 1.51 -16.07
CA ASN A 113 -4.53 2.12 -14.86
C ASN A 113 -3.15 2.76 -15.09
N PRO A 114 -3.06 3.78 -15.97
CA PRO A 114 -1.80 4.40 -16.32
C PRO A 114 -1.16 5.05 -15.09
N GLY A 115 0.16 4.89 -14.95
CA GLY A 115 0.94 5.53 -13.89
C GLY A 115 0.91 4.83 -12.52
N PHE A 116 0.09 3.79 -12.32
CA PHE A 116 0.06 3.05 -11.05
C PHE A 116 1.32 2.22 -10.84
N VAL A 117 1.54 1.22 -11.70
CA VAL A 117 2.81 0.48 -11.76
C VAL A 117 3.65 1.11 -12.87
N LYS A 118 4.88 1.52 -12.53
CA LYS A 118 5.87 2.01 -13.48
C LYS A 118 6.72 0.83 -13.94
N TYR A 119 6.63 0.48 -15.22
CA TYR A 119 7.24 -0.70 -15.81
C TYR A 119 8.61 -0.44 -16.47
N GLU A 120 9.02 0.82 -16.54
CA GLU A 120 10.21 1.35 -17.22
C GLU A 120 11.37 1.59 -16.27
#